data_AF-A0A925CCR3-F1
#
_entry.id   AF-A0A925CCR3-F1
#
_cell.length_a   1.000
_cell.length_b   1.000
_cell.length_c   1.000
_cell.angle_alpha   90.00
_cell.angle_beta   90.00
_cell.angle_gamma   90.00
#
_symmetry.space_group_name_H-M   'P 1'
#
loop_
_entity.id
_entity.type
_entity.pdbx_description
1 polymer ?
#
loop_
_entity_poly.entity_id
_entity_poly.type
_entity_poly.pdbx_seq_one_letter_code
_entity_poly.pdbx_strand_id
1 'polypeptide(L)'
;MHAGIAILAVVRIPLSGLGVMTWVALVLAMVGSAVVVYVGLRLLESRGRGSRSGADEATTLASDLRQLSERFAVEAEGRIVRLEALLERADERLNELNRIEKRVSNVAKQAGPVPASMVRSVAAPTTTPPHDATARRVYALADQGSTVVQIAREVGQHAGQVELILALRRASDVP
;
A
#
# COMPACT_ATOMS: atom_id res chain seq x y z
N MET A 1 60.01 40.62 4.52
CA MET A 1 59.46 40.55 5.89
C MET A 1 58.04 40.04 5.78
N HIS A 2 57.81 38.83 6.28
CA HIS A 2 56.66 37.99 5.99
C HIS A 2 55.57 38.11 7.05
N ALA A 3 54.34 38.39 6.63
CA ALA A 3 53.09 38.18 7.37
C ALA A 3 51.95 38.13 6.34
N GLY A 4 50.94 37.28 6.38
CA GLY A 4 50.69 36.06 7.14
C GLY A 4 49.62 35.31 6.35
N ILE A 5 49.91 34.08 5.93
CA ILE A 5 48.93 33.22 5.24
C ILE A 5 48.24 32.43 6.34
N ALA A 6 47.05 32.90 6.73
CA ALA A 6 46.18 32.20 7.67
C ALA A 6 45.80 30.83 7.08
N ILE A 7 46.19 29.81 7.82
CA ILE A 7 46.00 28.40 7.55
C ILE A 7 44.49 28.13 7.51
N LEU A 8 43.93 27.98 6.29
CA LEU A 8 42.66 27.29 6.08
C LEU A 8 42.91 25.81 6.35
N ALA A 9 42.78 25.40 7.62
CA ALA A 9 42.74 24.01 8.00
C ALA A 9 41.45 23.40 7.42
N VAL A 10 41.53 22.92 6.19
CA VAL A 10 40.52 22.04 5.58
C VAL A 10 40.59 20.72 6.35
N VAL A 11 39.76 20.65 7.38
CA VAL A 11 39.53 19.47 8.22
C VAL A 11 38.91 18.38 7.33
N ARG A 12 39.79 17.55 6.77
CA ARG A 12 39.43 16.42 5.90
C ARG A 12 39.02 15.25 6.79
N ILE A 13 37.76 15.25 7.22
CA ILE A 13 37.17 14.19 8.05
C ILE A 13 36.90 12.98 7.13
N PRO A 14 37.36 11.76 7.48
CA PRO A 14 37.12 10.57 6.67
C PRO A 14 35.64 10.16 6.77
N LEU A 15 34.89 10.31 5.68
CA LEU A 15 33.54 9.79 5.51
C LEU A 15 33.58 8.28 5.21
N SER A 16 33.62 7.46 6.25
CA SER A 16 33.32 6.03 6.12
C SER A 16 32.39 5.60 7.26
N GLY A 17 31.08 5.58 6.97
CA GLY A 17 30.04 4.98 7.82
C GLY A 17 29.26 5.93 8.73
N LEU A 18 29.92 6.91 9.36
CA LEU A 18 29.28 7.84 10.33
C LEU A 18 28.80 9.18 9.74
N GLY A 19 29.12 9.45 8.46
CA GLY A 19 28.88 10.77 7.85
C GLY A 19 27.41 11.08 7.56
N VAL A 20 26.64 10.13 7.03
CA VAL A 20 25.27 10.44 6.57
C VAL A 20 24.34 10.73 7.75
N MET A 21 24.44 9.95 8.84
CA MET A 21 23.63 10.14 10.05
C MET A 21 23.93 11.46 10.76
N THR A 22 25.20 11.87 10.81
CA THR A 22 25.60 13.15 11.43
C THR A 22 25.13 14.35 10.61
N TRP A 23 25.22 14.27 9.29
CA TRP A 23 24.66 15.29 8.40
C TRP A 23 23.13 15.41 8.51
N VAL A 24 22.42 14.28 8.56
CA VAL A 24 20.95 14.26 8.74
C VAL A 24 20.56 14.89 10.09
N ALA A 25 21.25 14.51 11.18
CA ALA A 25 20.98 15.08 12.49
C ALA A 25 21.20 16.60 12.54
N LEU A 26 22.24 17.10 11.86
CA LEU A 26 22.56 18.53 11.82
C LEU A 26 21.52 19.32 11.02
N VAL A 27 21.08 18.79 9.87
CA VAL A 27 19.99 19.39 9.09
C VAL A 27 18.69 19.43 9.90
N LEU A 28 18.35 18.33 10.57
CA LEU A 28 17.15 18.26 11.43
C LEU A 28 17.21 19.26 12.58
N ALA A 29 18.37 19.40 13.23
CA ALA A 29 18.58 20.39 14.28
C ALA A 29 18.48 21.83 13.75
N MET A 30 19.04 22.11 12.57
CA MET A 30 18.97 23.43 11.96
C MET A 30 17.52 23.79 11.60
N VAL A 31 16.78 22.87 10.96
CA VAL A 31 15.36 23.07 10.61
C VAL A 31 14.52 23.25 11.87
N GLY A 32 14.73 22.41 12.89
CA GLY A 32 14.04 22.54 14.18
C GLY A 32 14.29 23.90 14.83
N SER A 33 15.54 24.35 14.86
CA SER A 33 15.90 25.67 15.42
C SER A 33 15.28 26.82 14.65
N ALA A 34 15.25 26.74 13.31
CA ALA A 34 14.63 27.75 12.46
C ALA A 34 13.11 27.84 12.70
N VAL A 35 12.42 26.71 12.85
CA VAL A 35 10.99 26.67 13.18
C VAL A 35 10.73 27.29 14.55
N VAL A 36 11.53 26.94 15.57
CA VAL A 36 11.37 27.50 16.92
C VAL A 36 11.61 29.01 16.92
N VAL A 37 12.65 29.50 16.22
CA VAL A 37 12.94 30.93 16.09
C VAL A 37 11.82 31.65 15.33
N TYR A 38 11.33 31.07 14.23
CA TYR A 38 10.24 31.63 13.46
C TYR A 38 8.95 31.74 14.28
N VAL A 39 8.59 30.68 15.01
CA VAL A 39 7.42 30.67 15.91
C VAL A 39 7.61 31.67 17.05
N GLY A 40 8.80 31.75 17.65
CA GLY A 40 9.13 32.67 18.72
C GLY A 40 9.05 34.14 18.28
N LEU A 41 9.59 34.47 17.11
CA LEU A 41 9.50 35.82 16.51
C LEU A 41 8.04 36.18 16.20
N ARG A 42 7.29 35.23 15.63
CA ARG A 42 5.86 35.43 15.33
C ARG A 42 5.03 35.62 16.60
N LEU A 43 5.38 34.96 17.71
CA LEU A 43 4.76 35.17 19.03
C LEU A 43 5.14 36.52 19.67
N LEU A 44 6.31 37.06 19.34
CA LEU A 44 6.75 38.35 19.86
C LEU A 44 6.08 39.51 19.14
N GLU A 45 5.90 39.40 17.82
CA GLU A 45 5.15 40.38 17.03
C GLU A 45 3.66 40.41 17.40
N SER A 46 3.07 39.27 17.76
CA SER A 46 1.65 39.22 18.16
C SER A 46 1.36 39.80 19.55
N ARG A 47 2.39 39.97 20.41
CA ARG A 47 2.25 40.52 21.77
C ARG A 47 1.93 42.02 21.82
N GLY A 48 2.18 42.77 20.74
CA GLY A 48 2.10 44.23 20.76
C GLY A 48 0.72 44.86 20.52
N ARG A 49 -0.25 44.15 19.92
CA ARG A 49 -1.53 44.77 19.50
C ARG A 49 -2.83 43.97 19.77
N GLY A 50 -2.76 42.74 20.27
CA GLY A 50 -3.91 41.81 20.15
C GLY A 50 -4.35 41.05 21.40
N SER A 51 -3.94 41.39 22.62
CA SER A 51 -4.15 40.51 23.79
C SER A 51 -5.61 40.19 24.16
N ARG A 52 -6.60 40.94 23.65
CA ARG A 52 -8.03 40.58 23.77
C ARG A 52 -8.51 39.75 22.57
N SER A 53 -8.17 40.13 21.34
CA SER A 53 -8.53 39.40 20.13
C SER A 53 -7.95 37.98 20.06
N GLY A 54 -6.73 37.77 20.56
CA GLY A 54 -6.09 36.46 20.55
C GLY A 54 -6.68 35.47 21.57
N ALA A 55 -7.27 35.96 22.66
CA ALA A 55 -7.96 35.10 23.63
C ALA A 55 -9.29 34.58 23.06
N ASP A 56 -10.02 35.45 22.36
CA ASP A 56 -11.26 35.07 21.66
C ASP A 56 -10.97 34.12 20.48
N GLU A 57 -9.88 34.34 19.75
CA GLU A 57 -9.43 33.44 18.67
C GLU A 57 -8.96 32.06 19.20
N ALA A 58 -8.25 32.04 20.34
CA ALA A 58 -7.84 30.78 20.96
C ALA A 58 -9.04 29.97 21.48
N THR A 59 -10.06 30.65 22.04
CA THR A 59 -11.27 29.97 22.53
C THR A 59 -12.13 29.42 21.38
N THR A 60 -12.23 30.14 20.25
CA THR A 60 -12.92 29.68 19.04
C THR A 60 -12.20 28.50 18.38
N LEU A 61 -10.88 28.56 18.24
CA LEU A 61 -10.10 27.41 17.74
C LEU A 61 -10.23 26.19 18.66
N ALA A 62 -10.25 26.39 19.97
CA ALA A 62 -10.45 25.29 20.92
C ALA A 62 -11.85 24.67 20.81
N SER A 63 -12.90 25.48 20.59
CA SER A 63 -14.24 24.96 20.35
C SER A 63 -14.34 24.21 19.02
N ASP A 64 -13.69 24.70 17.97
CA ASP A 64 -13.69 24.07 16.65
C ASP A 64 -12.96 22.73 16.66
N LEU A 65 -11.79 22.66 17.33
CA LEU A 65 -11.08 21.40 17.53
C LEU A 65 -11.90 20.40 18.33
N ARG A 66 -12.62 20.86 19.36
CA ARG A 66 -13.52 20.01 20.14
C ARG A 66 -14.66 19.49 19.27
N GLN A 67 -15.28 20.35 18.47
CA GLN A 67 -16.36 19.96 17.56
C GLN A 67 -15.88 18.99 16.47
N LEU A 68 -14.68 19.21 15.92
CA LEU A 68 -14.06 18.28 14.97
C LEU A 68 -13.78 16.94 15.63
N SER A 69 -13.21 16.93 16.83
CA SER A 69 -12.92 15.69 17.56
C SER A 69 -14.18 14.88 17.85
N GLU A 70 -15.29 15.55 18.17
CA GLU A 70 -16.58 14.92 18.42
C GLU A 70 -17.19 14.32 17.13
N ARG A 71 -17.10 15.05 16.00
CA ARG A 71 -17.50 14.53 14.69
C ARG A 71 -16.67 13.32 14.27
N PHE A 72 -15.35 13.37 14.47
CA PHE A 72 -14.46 12.25 14.19
C PHE A 72 -14.76 11.04 15.05
N ALA A 73 -15.08 11.23 16.34
CA ALA A 73 -15.45 10.14 17.23
C ALA A 73 -16.73 9.44 16.74
N VAL A 74 -17.76 10.21 16.35
CA VAL A 74 -19.01 9.65 15.80
C VAL A 74 -18.78 8.92 14.48
N GLU A 75 -17.94 9.46 13.60
CA GLU A 75 -17.61 8.81 12.32
C GLU A 75 -16.80 7.52 12.54
N ALA A 76 -15.82 7.54 13.45
CA ALA A 76 -15.03 6.36 13.80
C ALA A 76 -15.92 5.24 14.35
N GLU A 77 -16.85 5.57 15.25
CA GLU A 77 -17.81 4.62 15.80
C GLU A 77 -18.67 3.98 14.70
N GLY A 78 -19.18 4.80 13.76
CA GLY A 78 -19.94 4.29 12.62
C GLY A 78 -19.13 3.36 11.71
N ARG A 79 -17.83 3.61 11.56
CA ARG A 79 -16.93 2.72 10.81
C ARG A 79 -16.66 1.42 11.55
N ILE A 80 -16.54 1.43 12.88
CA ILE A 80 -16.36 0.22 13.71
C ILE A 80 -17.58 -0.70 13.55
N VAL A 81 -18.79 -0.18 13.76
CA VAL A 81 -20.04 -0.96 13.60
C VAL A 81 -20.15 -1.56 12.20
N ARG A 82 -19.76 -0.81 11.16
CA ARG A 82 -19.76 -1.32 9.79
C ARG A 82 -18.72 -2.42 9.57
N LEU A 83 -17.55 -2.33 10.18
CA LEU A 83 -16.52 -3.36 10.09
C LEU A 83 -16.94 -4.63 10.83
N GLU A 84 -17.54 -4.52 12.01
CA GLU A 84 -18.08 -5.65 12.75
C GLU A 84 -19.14 -6.39 11.93
N ALA A 85 -20.08 -5.66 11.31
CA ALA A 85 -21.09 -6.25 10.44
C ALA A 85 -20.51 -6.92 9.18
N LEU A 86 -19.40 -6.41 8.65
CA LEU A 86 -18.70 -7.05 7.52
C LEU A 86 -17.96 -8.31 7.96
N LEU A 87 -17.37 -8.30 9.15
CA LEU A 87 -16.64 -9.42 9.72
C LEU A 87 -17.60 -10.58 10.04
N GLU A 88 -18.76 -10.28 10.63
CA GLU A 88 -19.82 -11.27 10.89
C GLU A 88 -20.29 -11.95 9.59
N ARG A 89 -20.53 -11.19 8.52
CA ARG A 89 -20.88 -11.76 7.20
C ARG A 89 -19.77 -12.60 6.58
N ALA A 90 -18.51 -12.24 6.81
CA ALA A 90 -17.38 -13.03 6.32
C ALA A 90 -17.30 -14.37 7.06
N ASP A 91 -17.50 -14.36 8.38
CA ASP A 91 -17.55 -15.57 9.20
C ASP A 91 -18.72 -16.49 8.85
N GLU A 92 -19.90 -15.92 8.58
CA GLU A 92 -21.05 -16.68 8.06
C GLU A 92 -20.71 -17.42 6.76
N ARG A 93 -20.08 -16.74 5.80
CA ARG A 93 -19.66 -17.35 4.52
C ARG A 93 -18.58 -18.41 4.70
N LEU A 94 -17.61 -18.19 5.58
CA LEU A 94 -16.58 -19.19 5.88
C LEU A 94 -17.19 -20.45 6.50
N ASN A 95 -18.15 -20.28 7.41
CA ASN A 95 -18.87 -21.40 8.01
C ASN A 95 -19.72 -22.17 6.98
N GLU A 96 -20.36 -21.46 6.04
CA GLU A 96 -21.08 -22.09 4.93
C GLU A 96 -20.16 -22.92 4.04
N LEU A 97 -19.03 -22.34 3.61
CA LEU A 97 -18.03 -23.03 2.79
C LEU A 97 -17.49 -24.27 3.50
N ASN A 98 -17.14 -24.17 4.79
CA ASN A 98 -16.65 -25.30 5.59
C ASN A 98 -17.71 -26.40 5.73
N ARG A 99 -19.01 -26.03 5.83
CA ARG A 99 -20.11 -27.02 5.80
C ARG A 99 -20.20 -27.73 4.45
N ILE A 100 -20.05 -27.01 3.34
CA ILE A 100 -20.05 -27.60 2.00
C ILE A 100 -18.84 -28.53 1.83
N GLU A 101 -17.65 -28.08 2.21
CA GLU A 101 -16.41 -28.86 2.14
C GLU A 101 -16.52 -30.15 2.95
N LYS A 102 -17.02 -30.08 4.19
CA LYS A 102 -17.27 -31.27 5.03
C LYS A 102 -18.26 -32.23 4.37
N ARG A 103 -19.33 -31.73 3.73
CA ARG A 103 -20.27 -32.57 2.98
C ARG A 103 -19.60 -33.26 1.80
N VAL A 104 -18.84 -32.52 0.99
CA VAL A 104 -18.10 -33.08 -0.16
C VAL A 104 -17.08 -34.13 0.29
N SER A 105 -16.33 -33.85 1.36
CA SER A 105 -15.37 -34.79 1.94
C SER A 105 -16.03 -36.08 2.43
N ASN A 106 -17.20 -35.97 3.08
CA ASN A 106 -17.95 -37.15 3.54
C ASN A 106 -18.52 -37.98 2.37
N VAL A 107 -19.01 -37.33 1.31
CA VAL A 107 -19.47 -38.02 0.09
C VAL A 107 -18.31 -38.73 -0.60
N ALA A 108 -17.14 -38.09 -0.71
CA ALA A 108 -15.94 -38.70 -1.28
C ALA A 108 -15.48 -39.93 -0.48
N LYS A 109 -15.57 -39.90 0.85
CA LYS A 109 -15.25 -41.06 1.71
C LYS A 109 -16.26 -42.21 1.53
N GLN A 110 -17.53 -41.91 1.33
CA GLN A 110 -18.57 -42.92 1.11
C GLN A 110 -18.55 -43.54 -0.29
N ALA A 111 -18.06 -42.82 -1.30
CA ALA A 111 -17.97 -43.32 -2.68
C ALA A 111 -16.98 -44.49 -2.86
N GLY A 112 -16.18 -44.80 -1.83
CA GLY A 112 -15.17 -45.86 -1.88
C GLY A 112 -14.00 -45.52 -2.82
N PRO A 113 -12.85 -46.21 -2.69
CA PRO A 113 -11.76 -46.04 -3.62
C PRO A 113 -12.21 -46.49 -5.02
N VAL A 114 -12.45 -45.53 -5.91
CA VAL A 114 -12.69 -45.83 -7.33
C VAL A 114 -11.46 -46.58 -7.84
N PRO A 115 -11.61 -47.81 -8.37
CA PRO A 115 -10.48 -48.61 -8.81
C PRO A 115 -9.71 -47.85 -9.90
N ALA A 116 -8.41 -47.68 -9.69
CA ALA A 116 -7.46 -46.99 -10.57
C ALA A 116 -7.29 -47.63 -11.97
N SER A 117 -8.09 -48.64 -12.31
CA SER A 117 -7.97 -49.44 -13.54
C SER A 117 -8.76 -48.90 -14.74
N MET A 118 -9.38 -47.71 -14.62
CA MET A 118 -10.10 -47.05 -15.73
C MET A 118 -9.45 -45.76 -16.22
N VAL A 119 -8.15 -45.55 -16.00
CA VAL A 119 -7.36 -44.62 -16.82
C VAL A 119 -6.93 -45.37 -18.08
N ARG A 120 -7.91 -45.74 -18.91
CA ARG A 120 -7.65 -46.21 -20.26
C ARG A 120 -7.22 -45.01 -21.07
N SER A 121 -5.94 -45.03 -21.46
CA SER A 121 -5.31 -44.19 -22.48
C SER A 121 -6.30 -43.80 -23.58
N VAL A 122 -6.85 -42.59 -23.48
CA VAL A 122 -7.46 -41.90 -24.61
C VAL A 122 -6.30 -41.22 -25.32
N ALA A 123 -6.04 -41.68 -26.53
CA ALA A 123 -5.10 -41.07 -27.46
C ALA A 123 -5.23 -39.54 -27.43
N ALA A 124 -4.09 -38.86 -27.32
CA ALA A 124 -3.97 -37.42 -27.19
C ALA A 124 -4.95 -36.66 -28.10
N PRO A 125 -6.01 -36.04 -27.55
CA PRO A 125 -6.55 -34.88 -28.22
C PRO A 125 -5.48 -33.79 -28.11
N THR A 126 -5.16 -33.13 -29.20
CA THR A 126 -4.50 -31.82 -29.21
C THR A 126 -5.42 -30.80 -28.54
N THR A 127 -5.63 -30.94 -27.24
CA THR A 127 -6.26 -29.93 -26.39
C THR A 127 -5.22 -28.85 -26.19
N THR A 128 -5.30 -27.85 -27.07
CA THR A 128 -4.85 -26.50 -26.77
C THR A 128 -5.41 -26.16 -25.37
N PRO A 129 -4.58 -26.00 -24.32
CA PRO A 129 -5.08 -25.86 -22.97
C PRO A 129 -6.00 -24.63 -22.88
N PRO A 130 -7.10 -24.68 -22.08
CA PRO A 130 -8.04 -23.57 -21.96
C PRO A 130 -7.39 -22.22 -21.56
N HIS A 131 -6.18 -22.27 -21.01
CA HIS A 131 -5.34 -21.08 -20.73
C HIS A 131 -4.98 -20.27 -21.99
N ASP A 132 -4.95 -20.87 -23.18
CA ASP A 132 -4.56 -20.18 -24.41
C ASP A 132 -5.65 -19.23 -24.93
N ALA A 133 -6.93 -19.49 -24.62
CA ALA A 133 -8.00 -18.56 -24.98
C ALA A 133 -7.87 -17.24 -24.19
N THR A 134 -7.62 -17.35 -22.88
CA THR A 134 -7.41 -16.20 -22.00
C THR A 134 -6.11 -15.46 -22.36
N ALA A 135 -5.01 -16.19 -22.58
CA ALA A 135 -3.73 -15.59 -22.96
C ALA A 135 -3.81 -14.81 -24.28
N ARG A 136 -4.48 -15.37 -25.32
CA ARG A 136 -4.71 -14.67 -26.59
C ARG A 136 -5.49 -13.37 -26.41
N ARG A 137 -6.50 -13.35 -25.55
CA ARG A 137 -7.29 -12.14 -25.26
C ARG A 137 -6.48 -11.10 -24.50
N VAL A 138 -5.66 -11.53 -23.54
CA VAL A 138 -4.69 -10.66 -22.83
C VAL A 138 -3.71 -10.03 -23.82
N TYR A 139 -3.16 -10.81 -24.76
CA TYR A 139 -2.23 -10.31 -25.76
C TYR A 139 -2.89 -9.31 -26.72
N ALA A 140 -4.10 -9.61 -27.21
CA ALA A 140 -4.83 -8.71 -28.10
C ALA A 140 -5.09 -7.34 -27.44
N LEU A 141 -5.49 -7.31 -26.17
CA LEU A 141 -5.71 -6.06 -25.43
C LEU A 141 -4.40 -5.30 -25.13
N ALA A 142 -3.33 -6.03 -24.84
CA ALA A 142 -2.01 -5.43 -24.64
C ALA A 142 -1.46 -4.80 -25.94
N ASP A 143 -1.65 -5.48 -27.09
CA ASP A 143 -1.25 -4.98 -28.41
C ASP A 143 -2.07 -3.73 -28.83
N GLN A 144 -3.27 -3.54 -28.24
CA GLN A 144 -4.07 -2.32 -28.36
C GLN A 144 -3.62 -1.18 -27.43
N GLY A 145 -2.59 -1.41 -26.59
CA GLY A 145 -2.08 -0.42 -25.65
C GLY A 145 -2.83 -0.32 -24.31
N SER A 146 -3.66 -1.32 -23.97
CA SER A 146 -4.39 -1.33 -22.69
C SER A 146 -3.46 -1.55 -21.50
N THR A 147 -3.77 -0.93 -20.35
CA THR A 147 -2.99 -1.13 -19.12
C THR A 147 -3.31 -2.47 -18.45
N VAL A 148 -2.38 -3.03 -17.69
CA VAL A 148 -2.53 -4.32 -16.97
C VAL A 148 -3.81 -4.37 -16.14
N VAL A 149 -4.13 -3.29 -15.42
CA VAL A 149 -5.33 -3.23 -14.57
C VAL A 149 -6.62 -3.23 -15.39
N GLN A 150 -6.63 -2.55 -16.55
CA GLN A 150 -7.78 -2.56 -17.47
C GLN A 150 -7.99 -3.95 -18.07
N ILE A 151 -6.91 -4.60 -18.51
CA ILE A 151 -6.95 -5.96 -19.05
C ILE A 151 -7.48 -6.94 -18.00
N ALA A 152 -6.98 -6.86 -16.76
CA ALA A 152 -7.43 -7.69 -15.65
C ALA A 152 -8.94 -7.56 -15.40
N ARG A 153 -9.45 -6.33 -15.43
CA ARG A 153 -10.89 -6.04 -15.26
C ARG A 153 -11.73 -6.59 -16.42
N GLU A 154 -11.27 -6.45 -17.66
CA GLU A 154 -12.01 -6.89 -18.84
C GLU A 154 -12.05 -8.41 -18.99
N VAL A 155 -10.91 -9.07 -18.71
CA VAL A 155 -10.78 -10.53 -18.82
C VAL A 155 -11.30 -11.24 -17.56
N GLY A 156 -11.56 -10.52 -16.47
CA GLY A 156 -12.05 -11.08 -15.20
C GLY A 156 -10.98 -11.88 -14.46
N GLN A 157 -9.73 -11.43 -14.50
CA GLN A 157 -8.57 -12.10 -13.88
C GLN A 157 -7.83 -11.14 -12.94
N HIS A 158 -6.96 -11.67 -12.08
CA HIS A 158 -6.13 -10.83 -11.21
C HIS A 158 -4.98 -10.17 -11.97
N ALA A 159 -4.62 -8.94 -11.58
CA ALA A 159 -3.54 -8.17 -12.22
C ALA A 159 -2.21 -8.94 -12.27
N GLY A 160 -1.81 -9.61 -11.18
CA GLY A 160 -0.58 -10.41 -11.16
C GLY A 160 -0.58 -11.59 -12.14
N GLN A 161 -1.75 -12.18 -12.42
CA GLN A 161 -1.86 -13.25 -13.43
C GLN A 161 -1.71 -12.69 -14.85
N VAL A 162 -2.25 -11.49 -15.11
CA VAL A 162 -2.04 -10.78 -16.38
C VAL A 162 -0.57 -10.41 -16.57
N GLU A 163 0.10 -9.91 -15.52
CA GLU A 163 1.54 -9.61 -15.57
C GLU A 163 2.37 -10.86 -15.86
N LEU A 164 2.06 -11.99 -15.22
CA LEU A 164 2.73 -13.25 -15.46
C LEU A 164 2.59 -13.69 -16.93
N ILE A 165 1.39 -13.64 -17.50
CA ILE A 165 1.14 -13.99 -18.90
C ILE A 165 1.96 -13.09 -19.84
N LEU A 166 1.98 -11.78 -19.60
CA LEU A 166 2.77 -10.84 -20.41
C LEU A 166 4.28 -11.04 -20.24
N ALA A 167 4.74 -11.38 -19.04
CA ALA A 167 6.15 -11.68 -18.76
C ALA A 167 6.60 -12.95 -19.49
N LEU A 168 5.75 -13.99 -19.53
CA LEU A 168 6.03 -15.22 -20.26
C LEU A 168 6.17 -14.98 -21.76
N ARG A 169 5.31 -14.13 -22.37
CA ARG A 169 5.44 -13.72 -23.79
C ARG A 169 6.77 -13.01 -24.05
N ARG A 170 7.15 -12.05 -23.21
CA ARG A 170 8.42 -11.34 -23.35
C ARG A 170 9.61 -12.30 -23.24
N ALA A 171 9.55 -13.25 -22.32
CA ALA A 171 10.62 -14.24 -22.15
C ALA A 171 10.75 -15.19 -23.35
N SER A 172 9.65 -15.51 -24.05
CA SER A 172 9.69 -16.32 -25.27
C SER A 172 10.12 -15.55 -26.52
N ASP A 173 9.95 -14.23 -26.54
CA ASP A 173 10.35 -13.36 -27.66
C ASP A 173 11.83 -12.95 -27.61
N VAL A 174 12.58 -13.35 -26.57
CA VAL A 174 14.04 -13.14 -26.50
C VAL A 174 14.73 -14.15 -27.43
N PRO A 175 15.46 -13.70 -28.48
CA PRO A 175 16.12 -14.56 -29.45
C PRO A 175 17.37 -15.28 -28.92
#